data_AF-V4B2K0-F1
#
_entry.id   AF-V4B2K0-F1
#
_cell.length_a   1.000
_cell.length_b   1.000
_cell.length_c   1.000
_cell.angle_alpha   90.00
_cell.angle_beta   90.00
_cell.angle_gamma   90.00
#
_symmetry.space_group_name_H-M   'P 1'
#
loop_
_entity.id
_entity.type
_entity.pdbx_description
1 polymer ?
#
loop_
_entity_poly.entity_id
_entity_poly.type
_entity_poly.pdbx_seq_one_letter_code
_entity_poly.pdbx_strand_id
1 'polypeptide(L)'
;MVQLYVQIPGDTTNCPEWAIIDLQGDLETRHPVPLSGKFIGDLHFTKKDAPVFIIGHHILYGKIVELEKPFAVLKKMISTDESNDNMDTDCDKDNNHYEVEALIRKKILFKTRPKPIIANVPKKL
;
A
#
# COMPACT_ATOMS: atom_id res chain seq x y z
N MET A 1 -6.36 -11.01 -6.05
CA MET A 1 -6.78 -9.64 -5.64
C MET A 1 -5.63 -9.07 -4.84
N VAL A 2 -5.02 -7.98 -5.30
CA VAL A 2 -3.79 -7.42 -4.69
C VAL A 2 -4.11 -6.05 -4.09
N GLN A 3 -3.73 -5.85 -2.84
CA GLN A 3 -3.88 -4.59 -2.13
C GLN A 3 -2.50 -4.08 -1.69
N LEU A 4 -2.22 -2.82 -2.00
CA LEU A 4 -0.99 -2.13 -1.59
C LEU A 4 -1.36 -0.93 -0.73
N TYR A 5 -0.66 -0.74 0.38
CA TYR A 5 -0.87 0.40 1.27
C TYR A 5 0.12 1.51 0.90
N VAL A 6 -0.39 2.73 0.77
CA VAL A 6 0.42 3.91 0.46
C VAL A 6 0.13 5.04 1.43
N GLN A 7 1.19 5.60 2.01
CA GLN A 7 1.10 6.80 2.82
C GLN A 7 0.87 8.00 1.90
N ILE A 8 -0.12 8.84 2.22
CA ILE A 8 -0.37 10.06 1.46
C ILE A 8 0.60 11.14 1.99
N PRO A 9 1.45 11.74 1.14
CA PRO A 9 2.32 12.82 1.56
C PRO A 9 1.48 14.06 1.93
N GLY A 10 1.81 14.71 3.05
CA GLY A 10 1.22 16.01 3.42
C GLY A 10 0.48 16.07 4.75
N ASP A 11 0.26 14.94 5.42
CA ASP A 11 -0.39 14.94 6.73
C ASP A 11 0.65 14.74 7.85
N THR A 12 1.00 15.82 8.55
CA THR A 12 1.93 15.82 9.71
C THR A 12 1.18 15.78 11.04
N THR A 13 -0.06 15.29 11.03
CA THR A 13 -0.86 15.11 12.25
C THR A 13 -0.45 13.84 13.01
N ASN A 14 -0.93 13.71 14.25
CA ASN A 14 -0.64 12.55 15.11
C ASN A 14 -1.19 11.21 14.56
N CYS A 15 -2.02 11.24 13.52
CA CYS A 15 -2.53 10.05 12.84
C CYS A 15 -2.63 10.31 11.33
N PRO A 16 -1.61 9.91 10.54
CA PRO A 16 -1.58 10.20 9.11
C PRO A 16 -2.70 9.51 8.33
N GLU A 17 -3.07 10.09 7.19
CA GLU A 17 -3.96 9.45 6.23
C GLU A 17 -3.20 8.54 5.25
N TRP A 18 -3.64 7.30 5.12
CA TRP A 18 -3.16 6.34 4.14
C TRP A 18 -4.25 6.02 3.12
N ALA A 19 -3.85 5.52 1.95
CA ALA A 19 -4.75 5.00 0.94
C ALA A 19 -4.41 3.54 0.61
N ILE A 20 -5.42 2.82 0.12
CA ILE A 20 -5.24 1.48 -0.45
C ILE A 20 -5.26 1.58 -1.96
N ILE A 21 -4.25 1.02 -2.62
CA ILE A 21 -4.30 0.70 -4.04
C ILE A 21 -4.87 -0.71 -4.16
N ASP A 22 -6.00 -0.83 -4.85
CA ASP A 22 -6.77 -2.08 -4.99
C ASP A 22 -6.71 -2.54 -6.45
N LEU A 23 -5.98 -3.62 -6.72
CA LEU A 23 -5.74 -4.17 -8.05
C LEU A 23 -6.52 -5.48 -8.23
N GLN A 24 -7.37 -5.52 -9.26
CA GLN A 24 -8.06 -6.74 -9.64
C GLN A 24 -7.14 -7.66 -10.46
N GLY A 25 -6.70 -8.75 -9.83
CA GLY A 25 -5.81 -9.74 -10.44
C GLY A 25 -4.70 -10.12 -9.46
N ASP A 26 -3.59 -10.59 -10.02
CA ASP A 26 -2.40 -11.00 -9.31
C ASP A 26 -1.18 -10.25 -9.85
N LEU A 27 -0.20 -10.00 -8.98
CA LEU A 27 1.05 -9.32 -9.32
C LEU A 27 2.14 -10.38 -9.49
N GLU A 28 2.52 -10.64 -10.74
CA GLU A 28 3.50 -11.67 -11.08
C GLU A 28 4.89 -11.07 -11.30
N THR A 29 5.90 -11.76 -10.78
CA THR A 29 7.32 -11.48 -11.01
C THR A 29 7.92 -12.58 -11.88
N ARG A 30 8.85 -12.23 -12.79
CA ARG A 30 9.52 -13.22 -13.66
C ARG A 30 10.37 -14.23 -12.88
N HIS A 31 10.86 -13.83 -11.72
CA HIS A 31 11.60 -14.67 -10.79
C HIS A 31 10.94 -14.53 -9.42
N PRO A 32 10.92 -15.59 -8.59
CA PRO A 32 10.32 -15.58 -7.25
C PRO A 32 11.18 -14.74 -6.29
N VAL A 33 11.17 -13.42 -6.50
CA VAL A 33 11.79 -12.44 -5.62
C VAL A 33 10.72 -11.76 -4.78
N PRO A 34 11.01 -11.49 -3.49
CA PRO A 34 10.14 -10.67 -2.67
C PRO A 34 9.92 -9.30 -3.33
N LEU A 35 8.66 -8.86 -3.38
CA LEU A 35 8.29 -7.53 -3.88
C LEU A 35 8.58 -6.40 -2.87
N SER A 36 8.87 -6.76 -1.61
CA SER A 36 9.18 -5.78 -0.55
C SER A 36 10.41 -4.94 -0.93
N GLY A 37 10.26 -3.62 -0.84
CA GLY A 37 11.31 -2.66 -1.19
C GLY A 37 11.69 -2.62 -2.67
N LYS A 38 10.95 -3.29 -3.56
CA LYS A 38 11.19 -3.26 -5.00
C LYS A 38 10.31 -2.22 -5.68
N PHE A 39 10.88 -1.58 -6.70
CA PHE A 39 10.13 -0.72 -7.59
C PHE A 39 9.22 -1.59 -8.47
N ILE A 40 7.91 -1.38 -8.34
CA ILE A 40 6.89 -2.10 -9.11
C ILE A 40 6.36 -1.30 -10.30
N GLY A 41 6.44 0.03 -10.23
CA GLY A 41 5.81 0.90 -11.22
C GLY A 41 5.51 2.30 -10.72
N ASP A 42 4.91 3.09 -11.59
CA ASP A 42 4.63 4.51 -11.35
C ASP A 42 3.13 4.79 -11.25
N LEU A 43 2.71 5.41 -10.16
CA LEU A 43 1.35 5.92 -9.99
C LEU A 43 1.30 7.41 -10.37
N HIS A 44 0.52 7.73 -11.39
CA HIS A 44 0.32 9.08 -11.90
C HIS A 44 -1.13 9.53 -11.73
N PHE A 45 -1.35 10.83 -11.58
CA PHE A 45 -2.67 11.45 -11.64
C PHE A 45 -2.79 12.30 -12.90
N THR A 46 -3.88 12.11 -13.62
CA THR A 46 -4.20 12.96 -14.78
C THR A 46 -4.67 14.35 -14.32
N LYS A 47 -4.79 15.31 -15.25
CA LYS A 47 -5.35 16.65 -14.98
C LYS A 47 -6.80 16.66 -14.44
N LYS A 48 -7.48 15.52 -14.47
CA LYS A 48 -8.85 15.32 -13.95
C LYS A 48 -8.84 14.45 -12.68
N ASP A 49 -7.71 14.36 -11.99
CA ASP A 49 -7.50 13.54 -10.79
C ASP A 49 -7.81 12.05 -10.95
N ALA A 50 -7.87 11.55 -12.19
CA ALA A 50 -8.01 10.13 -12.45
C ALA A 50 -6.63 9.44 -12.30
N PRO A 51 -6.51 8.41 -11.46
CA PRO A 51 -5.27 7.68 -11.22
C PRO A 51 -4.95 6.74 -12.39
N VAL A 52 -3.69 6.72 -12.78
CA VAL A 52 -3.12 5.90 -13.85
C VAL A 52 -1.92 5.19 -13.27
N PHE A 53 -1.93 3.86 -13.29
CA PHE A 53 -0.85 3.06 -12.73
C PHE A 53 -0.13 2.31 -13.83
N ILE A 54 1.19 2.50 -13.89
CA ILE A 54 2.06 1.94 -14.92
C ILE A 54 2.91 0.87 -14.25
N ILE A 55 2.69 -0.40 -14.61
CA ILE A 55 3.41 -1.56 -14.05
C ILE A 55 4.05 -2.32 -15.20
N GLY A 56 5.38 -2.31 -15.28
CA GLY A 56 6.11 -2.92 -16.39
C GLY A 56 5.66 -2.38 -17.74
N HIS A 57 5.09 -3.24 -18.60
CA HIS A 57 4.57 -2.88 -19.92
C HIS A 57 3.04 -2.64 -19.94
N HIS A 58 2.41 -2.57 -18.77
CA HIS A 58 0.97 -2.39 -18.64
C HIS A 58 0.62 -1.01 -18.09
N ILE A 59 -0.48 -0.46 -18.60
CA ILE A 59 -1.13 0.72 -18.07
C ILE A 59 -2.52 0.36 -17.57
N LEU A 60 -2.81 0.74 -16.33
CA LEU A 60 -4.10 0.56 -15.69
C LEU A 60 -4.73 1.92 -15.43
N TYR A 61 -6.02 2.03 -15.78
CA TYR A 61 -6.82 3.21 -15.48
C TYR A 61 -7.71 2.90 -14.29
N GLY A 62 -7.54 3.71 -13.24
CA GLY A 62 -8.25 3.56 -11.98
C GLY A 62 -9.21 4.70 -11.70
N LYS A 63 -9.79 4.66 -10.51
CA LYS A 63 -10.57 5.75 -9.92
C LYS A 63 -10.37 5.80 -8.41
N ILE A 64 -10.51 6.97 -7.82
CA ILE A 64 -10.59 7.11 -6.37
C ILE A 64 -12.02 6.75 -5.95
N VAL A 65 -12.14 5.97 -4.88
CA VAL A 65 -13.41 5.57 -4.26
C VAL A 65 -13.32 5.87 -2.77
N GLU A 66 -14.26 6.66 -2.26
CA GLU A 66 -14.40 6.88 -0.83
C GLU A 66 -15.03 5.65 -0.18
N LEU A 67 -14.50 5.24 0.97
CA LEU A 67 -14.99 4.10 1.71
C LEU A 67 -16.17 4.53 2.58
N GLU A 68 -17.29 3.81 2.48
CA GLU A 68 -18.43 4.01 3.40
C GLU A 68 -18.04 3.76 4.86
N LYS A 69 -17.11 2.83 5.07
CA LYS A 69 -16.53 2.50 6.37
C LYS A 69 -15.01 2.65 6.28
N PRO A 70 -14.42 3.71 6.87
CA PRO A 70 -12.98 3.87 6.93
C PRO A 70 -12.30 2.70 7.66
N PHE A 71 -11.06 2.42 7.30
CA PHE A 71 -10.23 1.43 8.00
C PHE A 71 -9.19 2.11 8.88
N ALA A 72 -8.84 1.45 9.98
CA ALA A 72 -7.70 1.80 10.80
C ALA A 72 -6.55 0.83 10.51
N VAL A 73 -5.35 1.36 10.30
CA VAL A 73 -4.12 0.57 10.23
C VAL A 73 -3.63 0.35 11.65
N LEU A 74 -3.53 -0.92 12.05
CA LEU A 74 -3.10 -1.31 13.38
C LEU A 74 -1.72 -1.94 13.31
N LYS A 75 -0.79 -1.42 14.12
CA LYS A 75 0.52 -2.01 14.32
C LYS A 75 0.52 -2.77 15.64
N LYS A 76 0.79 -4.07 15.57
CA LYS A 76 0.97 -4.89 16.78
C LYS A 76 2.31 -4.56 17.42
N MET A 77 2.28 -4.10 18.67
CA MET A 77 3.47 -3.89 19.48
C MET A 77 3.69 -5.13 20.35
N ILE A 78 4.87 -5.73 20.20
CA ILE A 78 5.29 -6.89 20.99
C ILE A 78 6.43 -6.41 21.88
N SER A 79 6.21 -6.37 23.19
CA SER A 79 7.27 -6.18 24.16
C SER A 79 8.13 -7.43 24.17
N THR A 80 9.29 -7.37 23.50
CA THR A 80 10.30 -8.42 23.65
C THR A 80 11.18 -7.95 24.81
N ASP A 81 10.94 -8.48 26.00
CA ASP A 81 11.76 -8.21 27.18
C ASP A 81 13.13 -8.87 27.01
N GLU A 82 14.00 -8.28 26.19
CA GLU A 82 15.42 -8.63 26.13
C GLU A 82 16.24 -7.64 26.95
N SER A 83 16.16 -7.74 28.29
CA SER A 83 17.32 -7.55 29.17
C SER A 83 17.00 -7.72 30.66
N ASN A 84 17.70 -8.69 31.26
CA ASN A 84 18.19 -8.76 32.64
C ASN A 84 17.28 -9.29 33.75
N ASP A 85 17.54 -10.56 34.10
CA ASP A 85 17.68 -11.12 35.44
C ASP A 85 17.29 -10.18 36.60
N ASN A 86 16.08 -10.38 37.14
CA ASN A 86 15.91 -10.46 38.59
C ASN A 86 14.58 -11.14 38.96
N MET A 87 14.69 -11.94 40.01
CA MET A 87 13.72 -12.84 40.63
C MET A 87 12.33 -12.24 40.93
N ASP A 88 11.34 -13.16 40.89
CA ASP A 88 10.08 -13.19 41.65
C ASP A 88 9.08 -12.04 41.49
N THR A 89 8.04 -12.21 40.66
CA THR A 89 6.62 -12.22 41.09
C THR A 89 5.70 -12.70 39.97
N ASP A 90 4.75 -13.60 40.31
CA ASP A 90 3.61 -13.99 39.49
C ASP A 90 2.84 -12.78 38.91
N CYS A 91 2.94 -12.56 37.59
CA CYS A 91 1.83 -12.05 36.77
C CYS A 91 2.18 -12.13 35.28
N ASP A 92 1.43 -12.94 34.53
CA ASP A 92 1.34 -12.89 33.07
C ASP A 92 0.96 -11.47 32.62
N LYS A 93 1.96 -10.64 32.29
CA LYS A 93 1.74 -9.37 31.62
C LYS A 93 2.16 -9.52 30.17
N ASP A 94 1.30 -10.17 29.39
CA ASP A 94 1.26 -10.00 27.94
C ASP A 94 0.99 -8.51 27.65
N ASN A 95 2.03 -7.67 27.62
CA ASN A 95 1.97 -6.24 27.27
C ASN A 95 1.77 -6.03 25.76
N ASN A 96 1.07 -6.98 25.11
CA ASN A 96 0.71 -6.91 23.70
C ASN A 96 -0.41 -5.87 23.54
N HIS A 97 -0.06 -4.73 22.95
CA HIS A 97 -1.02 -3.69 22.58
C HIS A 97 -0.95 -3.40 21.09
N TYR A 98 -2.00 -2.78 20.56
CA TYR A 98 -2.06 -2.34 19.17
C TYR A 98 -2.08 -0.83 19.13
N GLU A 99 -1.21 -0.25 18.32
CA GLU A 99 -1.19 1.19 18.06
C GLU A 99 -1.87 1.47 16.72
N VAL A 100 -2.66 2.54 16.67
CA VAL A 100 -3.27 3.01 15.42
C VAL A 100 -2.23 3.83 14.67
N GLU A 101 -1.73 3.29 13.57
CA GLU A 101 -0.68 3.93 12.76
C GLU A 101 -1.27 4.93 11.75
N ALA A 102 -2.44 4.65 11.18
CA ALA A 102 -3.07 5.50 10.17
C ALA A 102 -4.56 5.24 10.02
N LEU A 103 -5.26 6.16 9.36
CA LEU A 103 -6.64 5.98 8.91
C LEU A 103 -6.71 5.93 7.38
N ILE A 104 -7.57 5.05 6.85
CA ILE A 104 -7.80 4.87 5.43
C ILE A 104 -9.25 5.20 5.13
N ARG A 105 -9.47 6.33 4.46
CA ARG A 105 -10.82 6.81 4.08
C ARG A 105 -11.12 6.59 2.60
N LYS A 106 -10.08 6.45 1.78
CA LYS A 106 -10.20 6.34 0.33
C LYS A 106 -9.36 5.19 -0.19
N LYS A 107 -9.79 4.61 -1.30
CA LYS A 107 -9.02 3.63 -2.07
C LYS A 107 -8.89 4.03 -3.53
N ILE A 108 -7.76 3.69 -4.13
CA ILE A 108 -7.45 3.85 -5.53
C ILE A 108 -7.73 2.51 -6.22
N LEU A 109 -8.86 2.40 -6.90
CA LEU A 109 -9.35 1.15 -7.46
C LEU A 109 -8.97 1.00 -8.94
N PHE A 110 -8.27 -0.08 -9.26
CA PHE A 110 -7.94 -0.51 -10.63
C PHE A 110 -8.65 -1.84 -10.95
N LYS A 111 -9.88 -1.73 -11.46
CA LYS A 111 -10.74 -2.88 -11.82
C LYS A 111 -10.75 -3.24 -13.31
N THR A 112 -10.05 -2.45 -14.13
CA THR A 112 -10.07 -2.64 -15.60
C THR A 112 -8.91 -3.53 -16.04
N ARG A 113 -9.10 -4.25 -17.16
CA ARG A 113 -8.05 -5.09 -17.72
C ARG A 113 -6.81 -4.23 -18.06
N PRO A 114 -5.59 -4.65 -17.66
CA PRO A 114 -4.38 -3.94 -18.00
C PRO A 114 -4.23 -3.80 -19.52
N LYS A 115 -3.96 -2.58 -19.99
CA LYS A 115 -3.71 -2.32 -21.41
C LYS A 115 -2.21 -2.36 -21.70
N PRO A 116 -1.76 -2.91 -22.83
CA PRO A 116 -0.35 -2.82 -23.22
C PRO A 116 0.02 -1.38 -23.56
N ILE A 117 1.25 -0.98 -23.23
CA ILE A 117 1.79 0.31 -23.64
C ILE A 117 2.26 0.20 -25.09
N ILE A 118 1.64 0.97 -25.99
CA ILE A 118 2.02 1.03 -27.40
C ILE A 118 2.90 2.27 -27.60
N ALA A 119 4.20 2.07 -27.76
CA ALA A 119 5.11 3.15 -28.12
C ALA A 119 5.05 3.36 -29.63
N ASN A 120 4.51 4.50 -30.08
CA ASN A 120 4.58 4.89 -31.49
C ASN A 120 5.94 5.55 -31.73
N VAL A 121 6.98 4.75 -31.95
CA VAL A 121 8.32 5.26 -32.24
C VAL A 121 8.32 5.75 -33.69
N PRO A 122 8.54 7.05 -33.95
CA PRO A 122 8.63 7.53 -35.33
C PRO A 122 9.80 6.81 -36.02
N LYS A 123 9.52 6.19 -37.17
CA LYS A 123 10.57 5.60 -38.00
C LYS A 123 11.51 6.74 -38.40
N LYS A 124 12.81 6.59 -38.08
CA LYS A 124 13.83 7.48 -38.65
C LYS A 124 13.68 7.43 -40.17
N LEU A 125 13.44 8.59 -40.77
CA LEU A 125 13.55 8.82 -42.21
C LEU A 125 15.01 8.64 -42.64
#